data_AF-A0A3B9RA96-F1
#
_entry.id   AF-A0A3B9RA96-F1
#
_cell.length_a   1.000
_cell.length_b   1.000
_cell.length_c   1.000
_cell.angle_alpha   90.00
_cell.angle_beta   90.00
_cell.angle_gamma   90.00
#
_symmetry.space_group_name_H-M   'P 1'
#
loop_
_entity.id
_entity.type
_entity.pdbx_description
1 polymer ?
#
loop_
_entity_poly.entity_id
_entity_poly.type
_entity_poly.pdbx_seq_one_letter_code
_entity_poly.pdbx_strand_id
1 'polypeptide(L)'
;LISMENGKAIPYSIDKLQERGKFFVDPDEDIYEGQVIGENSRQDDMTVNITKTKKLSNVRSSGADDKAKIVPAIKFSLEEALEYIQKDEYVEVTPKFLRLRKIYLTENERKRNKIA
;
A
#
# COMPACT_ATOMS: atom_id res chain seq x y z
N LEU A 1 3.88 2.75 -4.43
CA LEU A 1 3.73 2.69 -2.95
C LEU A 1 3.93 1.25 -2.50
N ILE A 2 4.86 1.02 -1.57
CA ILE A 2 5.27 -0.33 -1.14
C ILE A 2 5.01 -0.46 0.36
N SER A 3 4.42 -1.56 0.81
CA SER A 3 4.20 -1.81 2.24
C SER A 3 5.52 -2.01 2.96
N MET A 4 5.67 -1.32 4.10
CA MET A 4 6.82 -1.46 5.00
C MET A 4 6.73 -2.69 5.91
N GLU A 5 5.52 -3.14 6.23
CA GLU A 5 5.29 -4.12 7.31
C GLU A 5 4.16 -5.08 6.94
N ASN A 6 4.11 -6.21 7.64
CA ASN A 6 2.99 -7.14 7.61
C ASN A 6 1.87 -6.66 8.54
N GLY A 7 0.62 -6.80 8.13
CA GLY A 7 -0.52 -6.49 8.97
C GLY A 7 -1.79 -6.21 8.19
N LYS A 8 -2.70 -5.45 8.80
CA LYS A 8 -3.95 -5.01 8.17
C LYS A 8 -3.83 -3.56 7.71
N ALA A 9 -4.42 -3.27 6.55
CA ALA A 9 -4.51 -1.93 5.99
C ALA A 9 -5.48 -1.06 6.81
N ILE A 10 -4.97 -0.23 7.72
CA ILE A 10 -5.82 0.55 8.63
C ILE A 10 -6.43 1.76 7.89
N PRO A 11 -7.78 1.94 7.93
CA PRO A 11 -8.47 3.04 7.25
C PRO A 11 -7.87 4.42 7.53
N TYR A 12 -7.53 4.69 8.80
CA TYR A 12 -6.90 5.96 9.22
C TYR A 12 -5.57 6.24 8.50
N SER A 13 -4.74 5.21 8.28
CA SER A 13 -3.46 5.38 7.61
C SER A 13 -3.64 5.54 6.10
N ILE A 14 -4.59 4.84 5.49
CA ILE A 14 -4.95 5.00 4.07
C ILE A 14 -5.44 6.44 3.83
N ASP A 15 -6.37 6.92 4.64
CA ASP A 15 -6.96 8.27 4.53
C ASP A 15 -5.90 9.37 4.60
N LYS A 16 -4.88 9.20 5.44
CA LYS A 16 -3.76 10.14 5.56
C LYS A 16 -2.77 10.07 4.39
N LEU A 17 -2.65 8.91 3.72
CA LEU A 17 -1.64 8.68 2.69
C LEU A 17 -2.20 8.72 1.27
N GLN A 18 -3.53 8.74 1.09
CA GLN A 18 -4.16 8.78 -0.23
C GLN A 18 -3.90 10.09 -0.99
N GLU A 19 -3.49 11.16 -0.32
CA GLU A 19 -2.99 12.38 -0.98
C GLU A 19 -1.67 12.14 -1.72
N ARG A 20 -0.92 11.09 -1.35
CA ARG A 20 0.38 10.73 -1.93
C ARG A 20 0.25 9.76 -3.10
N GLY A 21 -0.93 9.26 -3.41
CA GLY A 21 -1.07 8.21 -4.41
C GLY A 21 -2.42 7.50 -4.37
N LYS A 22 -2.59 6.56 -5.30
CA LYS A 22 -3.81 5.75 -5.39
C LYS A 22 -3.54 4.37 -4.82
N PHE A 23 -4.43 3.85 -3.98
CA PHE A 23 -4.25 2.54 -3.36
C PHE A 23 -4.88 1.41 -4.19
N PHE A 24 -4.30 0.22 -4.08
CA PHE A 24 -4.77 -1.02 -4.70
C PHE A 24 -5.42 -1.97 -3.68
N VAL A 25 -5.18 -1.69 -2.40
CA VAL A 25 -5.70 -2.46 -1.26
C VAL A 25 -6.88 -1.74 -0.64
N ASP A 26 -7.89 -2.52 -0.25
CA ASP A 26 -9.02 -1.98 0.50
C ASP A 26 -8.65 -1.80 1.98
N PRO A 27 -9.39 -0.96 2.72
CA PRO A 27 -9.31 -0.96 4.18
C PRO A 27 -9.56 -2.37 4.75
N ASP A 28 -8.85 -2.71 5.82
CA ASP A 28 -8.86 -4.00 6.53
C ASP A 28 -8.32 -5.22 5.77
N GLU A 29 -7.83 -5.02 4.54
CA GLU A 29 -7.14 -6.05 3.76
C GLU A 29 -5.78 -6.42 4.38
N ASP A 30 -5.43 -7.72 4.34
CA ASP A 30 -4.14 -8.21 4.83
C ASP A 30 -3.04 -7.92 3.82
N ILE A 31 -2.00 -7.23 4.30
CA ILE A 31 -0.83 -6.82 3.53
C ILE A 31 0.46 -7.40 4.12
N TYR A 32 1.50 -7.48 3.29
CA TYR A 32 2.83 -7.90 3.72
C TYR A 32 3.94 -6.96 3.23
N GLU A 33 5.09 -6.98 3.89
CA GLU A 33 6.28 -6.19 3.58
C GLU A 33 6.72 -6.45 2.13
N GLY A 34 6.91 -5.38 1.36
CA GLY A 34 7.30 -5.46 -0.05
C GLY A 34 6.16 -5.71 -1.03
N GLN A 35 4.92 -5.88 -0.54
CA GLN A 35 3.74 -5.82 -1.39
C GLN A 35 3.57 -4.40 -1.95
N VAL A 36 3.27 -4.30 -3.24
CA VAL A 36 2.91 -3.04 -3.89
C VAL A 36 1.42 -2.79 -3.58
N ILE A 37 1.18 -1.77 -2.76
CA ILE A 37 -0.14 -1.45 -2.21
C ILE A 37 -0.79 -0.25 -2.89
N GLY A 38 -0.11 0.37 -3.83
CA GLY A 38 -0.62 1.52 -4.57
C GLY A 38 0.40 2.14 -5.51
N GLU A 39 -0.05 3.11 -6.28
CA GLU A 39 0.73 3.95 -7.16
C GLU A 39 1.12 5.24 -6.44
N ASN A 40 2.40 5.63 -6.49
CA ASN A 40 2.82 6.93 -5.97
C ASN A 40 2.43 8.02 -6.99
N SER A 41 2.01 9.20 -6.54
CA SER A 41 1.75 10.34 -7.43
C SER A 41 3.02 10.88 -8.10
N ARG A 42 4.19 10.48 -7.60
CA ARG A 42 5.51 10.73 -8.18
C ARG A 42 6.09 9.46 -8.81
N GLN A 43 7.10 9.62 -9.65
CA GLN A 43 7.74 8.52 -10.38
C GLN A 43 8.57 7.58 -9.51
N ASP A 44 8.90 7.98 -8.27
CA ASP A 44 9.74 7.19 -7.37
C ASP A 44 8.94 6.20 -6.52
N ASP A 45 9.59 5.10 -6.15
CA ASP A 45 9.05 4.17 -5.17
C ASP A 45 9.09 4.78 -3.77
N MET A 46 7.94 4.75 -3.09
CA MET A 46 7.81 5.18 -1.70
C MET A 46 7.36 4.01 -0.83
N THR A 47 8.22 3.61 0.12
CA THR A 47 7.85 2.68 1.19
C THR A 47 6.97 3.42 2.21
N VAL A 48 5.80 2.87 2.52
CA VAL A 48 4.87 3.45 3.49
C VAL A 48 4.34 2.39 4.45
N ASN A 49 4.00 2.81 5.65
CA ASN A 49 3.35 1.96 6.63
C ASN A 49 1.87 2.37 6.75
N ILE A 50 0.98 1.47 6.34
CA ILE A 50 -0.48 1.63 6.46
C ILE A 50 -1.11 0.77 7.58
N THR A 51 -0.31 0.14 8.44
CA THR A 51 -0.77 -0.66 9.59
C THR A 51 -0.91 0.18 10.86
N LYS A 52 -0.53 1.46 10.82
CA LYS A 52 -0.56 2.35 11.99
C LYS A 52 -1.99 2.72 12.37
N THR A 53 -2.28 2.58 13.66
CA THR A 53 -3.54 3.03 14.26
C THR A 53 -3.48 4.50 14.65
N LYS A 54 -4.65 5.12 14.77
CA LYS A 54 -4.79 6.49 15.31
C LYS A 54 -4.33 6.48 16.76
N LYS A 55 -3.31 7.28 17.10
CA LYS A 55 -2.95 7.49 18.51
C LYS A 55 -4.10 8.22 19.19
N LEU A 56 -4.78 7.54 20.11
CA LEU A 56 -5.76 8.14 21.01
C LEU A 56 -4.98 9.01 22.01
N SER A 57 -4.79 10.30 21.70
CA SER A 57 -4.48 11.26 22.75
C SER A 57 -5.79 11.60 23.47
N ASN A 58 -5.79 11.57 24.80
CA ASN A 58 -6.93 11.95 25.66
C ASN A 58 -7.25 13.46 25.58
N VAL A 59 -7.19 14.05 24.40
CA VAL A 59 -7.58 15.42 24.13
C VAL A 59 -9.05 15.41 23.75
N ARG A 60 -9.86 16.00 24.62
CA ARG A 60 -11.28 16.31 24.37
C ARG A 60 -11.40 17.17 23.11
N SER A 61 -11.57 16.55 21.96
CA SER A 61 -11.97 17.21 20.73
C SER A 61 -13.48 17.12 20.62
N SER A 62 -14.17 18.09 21.19
CA SER A 62 -15.56 18.39 20.88
C SER A 62 -15.67 18.78 19.40
N GLY A 63 -16.28 17.90 18.60
CA GLY A 63 -16.71 18.20 17.23
C GLY A 63 -16.04 17.35 16.15
N ALA A 64 -16.87 16.60 15.42
CA ALA A 64 -16.59 15.81 14.22
C ALA A 64 -15.62 14.63 14.38
N ASP A 65 -16.20 13.44 14.55
CA ASP A 65 -15.62 12.22 13.97
C ASP A 65 -15.58 12.48 12.44
N ASP A 66 -14.47 13.01 11.94
CA ASP A 66 -14.22 13.11 10.50
C ASP A 66 -14.27 11.68 9.96
N LYS A 67 -15.40 11.31 9.36
CA LYS A 67 -15.53 10.05 8.63
C LYS A 67 -14.47 10.07 7.55
N ALA A 68 -13.45 9.22 7.72
CA ALA A 68 -12.38 9.03 6.74
C ALA A 68 -13.02 8.86 5.35
N LYS A 69 -12.66 9.73 4.42
CA LYS A 69 -13.17 9.69 3.05
C LYS A 69 -12.10 8.99 2.21
N ILE A 70 -12.16 7.68 2.21
CA ILE A 70 -11.20 6.84 1.50
C ILE A 70 -11.62 6.69 0.05
N VAL A 71 -10.73 7.05 -0.87
CA VAL A 71 -10.90 6.76 -2.30
C VAL A 71 -10.91 5.23 -2.51
N PRO A 72 -11.87 4.67 -3.27
CA PRO A 72 -11.91 3.23 -3.52
C PRO A 72 -10.59 2.69 -4.10
N ALA A 73 -10.23 1.48 -3.69
CA ALA A 73 -9.04 0.82 -4.19
C ALA A 73 -9.18 0.48 -5.68
N ILE A 74 -8.08 0.65 -6.44
CA ILE A 74 -8.02 0.18 -7.82
C ILE A 74 -7.80 -1.33 -7.79
N LYS A 75 -8.68 -2.07 -8.45
CA LYS A 75 -8.59 -3.52 -8.61
C LYS A 75 -8.22 -3.82 -10.06
N PHE A 76 -7.16 -4.60 -10.22
CA PHE A 76 -6.66 -5.01 -11.53
C PHE A 76 -7.25 -6.36 -11.95
N SER A 77 -7.48 -6.54 -13.25
CA SER A 77 -7.50 -7.88 -13.85
C SER A 77 -6.09 -8.48 -13.90
N LEU A 78 -5.99 -9.77 -14.21
CA LEU A 78 -4.69 -10.42 -14.38
C LEU A 78 -3.89 -9.78 -15.52
N GLU A 79 -4.57 -9.48 -16.63
CA GLU A 79 -3.98 -8.85 -17.81
C GLU A 79 -3.48 -7.45 -17.48
N GLU A 80 -4.29 -6.63 -16.79
CA GLU A 80 -3.88 -5.30 -16.37
C GLU A 80 -2.70 -5.35 -15.39
N ALA A 81 -2.69 -6.32 -14.46
CA ALA A 81 -1.57 -6.51 -13.54
C ALA A 81 -0.27 -6.88 -14.27
N LEU A 82 -0.35 -7.74 -15.28
CA LEU A 82 0.82 -8.14 -16.09
C LEU A 82 1.33 -6.99 -16.96
N GLU A 83 0.45 -6.12 -17.44
CA GLU A 83 0.83 -4.91 -18.17
C GLU A 83 1.42 -3.83 -17.23
N TYR A 84 0.94 -3.77 -15.99
CA TYR A 84 1.33 -2.76 -15.02
C TYR A 84 2.70 -3.00 -14.36
N ILE A 85 3.08 -4.25 -14.09
CA ILE A 85 4.30 -4.54 -13.32
C ILE A 85 5.59 -4.01 -13.95
N GLN A 86 6.51 -3.60 -13.10
CA GLN A 86 7.86 -3.22 -13.49
C GLN A 86 8.84 -4.40 -13.50
N LYS A 87 10.05 -4.19 -14.03
CA LYS A 87 11.10 -5.23 -14.13
C LYS A 87 11.55 -5.78 -12.77
N ASP A 88 11.39 -5.01 -11.70
CA ASP A 88 11.75 -5.39 -10.33
C ASP A 88 10.54 -5.86 -9.51
N GLU A 89 9.45 -6.22 -10.17
CA GLU A 89 8.18 -6.64 -9.59
C GLU A 89 7.70 -7.99 -10.13
N TYR A 90 6.88 -8.66 -9.33
CA TYR A 90 6.15 -9.87 -9.70
C TYR A 90 4.66 -9.69 -9.43
N VAL A 91 3.86 -10.36 -10.27
CA VAL A 91 2.45 -10.63 -10.00
C VAL A 91 2.34 -11.93 -9.21
N GLU A 92 1.86 -11.84 -7.98
CA GLU A 92 1.51 -12.99 -7.15
C GLU A 92 0.06 -13.39 -7.44
N VAL A 93 -0.12 -14.61 -7.95
CA VAL A 93 -1.44 -15.14 -8.30
C VAL A 93 -1.78 -16.32 -7.39
N THR A 94 -2.93 -16.24 -6.74
CA THR A 94 -3.54 -17.33 -5.99
C THR A 94 -5.02 -17.42 -6.37
N PRO A 95 -5.73 -18.52 -6.07
CA PRO A 95 -7.16 -18.63 -6.36
C PRO A 95 -8.03 -17.55 -5.70
N LYS A 96 -7.54 -16.90 -4.64
CA LYS A 96 -8.27 -15.89 -3.87
C LYS A 96 -7.74 -14.47 -4.04
N PHE A 97 -6.50 -14.31 -4.46
CA PHE A 97 -5.81 -13.03 -4.48
C PHE A 97 -4.96 -12.88 -5.74
N LEU A 98 -5.02 -11.69 -6.31
CA LEU A 98 -4.11 -11.18 -7.31
C LEU A 98 -3.40 -9.99 -6.68
N ARG A 99 -2.08 -10.08 -6.48
CA ARG A 99 -1.29 -9.06 -5.78
C ARG A 99 -0.05 -8.69 -6.57
N LEU A 100 0.38 -7.46 -6.38
CA LEU A 100 1.65 -6.95 -6.91
C LEU A 100 2.68 -6.90 -5.78
N ARG A 101 3.92 -7.28 -6.07
CA ARG A 101 5.01 -7.24 -5.09
C ARG A 101 6.35 -6.94 -5.73
N LYS A 102 7.27 -6.38 -4.96
CA LYS A 102 8.67 -6.29 -5.36
C LYS A 102 9.32 -7.69 -5.32
N ILE A 103 10.31 -7.89 -6.18
CA ILE A 103 11.16 -9.09 -6.16
C ILE A 103 11.83 -9.19 -4.78
N TYR A 104 12.49 -8.10 -4.37
CA TYR A 104 13.07 -7.96 -3.04
C TYR A 104 12.07 -7.32 -2.08
N LEU A 105 11.65 -8.08 -1.06
CA LEU A 105 10.61 -7.66 -0.14
C LEU A 105 11.05 -6.57 0.82
N THR A 106 12.28 -6.68 1.31
CA THR A 106 12.80 -5.71 2.27
C THR A 106 13.38 -4.49 1.57
N GLU A 107 13.21 -3.32 2.18
CA GLU A 107 13.78 -2.08 1.62
C GLU A 107 15.32 -2.14 1.52
N ASN A 108 15.96 -2.80 2.47
CA ASN A 108 17.41 -2.97 2.50
C ASN A 108 17.91 -3.79 1.30
N GLU A 109 17.23 -4.88 0.98
CA GLU A 109 17.58 -5.71 -0.19
C GLU A 109 17.34 -4.97 -1.51
N ARG A 110 16.26 -4.16 -1.61
CA ARG A 110 16.02 -3.30 -2.79
C ARG A 110 17.15 -2.29 -3.00
N LYS A 111 17.61 -1.64 -1.93
CA LYS A 111 18.72 -0.68 -2.00
C LYS A 111 20.03 -1.37 -2.41
N ARG A 112 20.28 -2.58 -1.89
CA ARG A 112 21.51 -3.34 -2.17
C ARG A 112 21.54 -3.90 -3.60
N ASN A 113 20.41 -4.36 -4.12
CA ASN A 113 20.30 -4.98 -5.43
C ASN A 113 19.70 -4.04 -6.49
N LYS A 114 19.81 -2.73 -6.29
CA LYS A 114 19.28 -1.74 -7.23
C LYS A 114 20.01 -1.93 -8.55
N ILE A 115 19.31 -2.50 -9.53
CA ILE A 115 19.82 -2.66 -10.89
C ILE A 115 19.99 -1.26 -11.44
N ALA A 116 21.21 -0.94 -11.87
CA ALA A 116 21.57 0.34 -12.48
C ALA A 116 20.89 0.53 -13.84
#